data_AF-A0A382CSR9-F1
#
_entry.id   AF-A0A382CSR9-F1
#
_cell.length_a   1.000
_cell.length_b   1.000
_cell.length_c   1.000
_cell.angle_alpha   90.00
_cell.angle_beta   90.00
_cell.angle_gamma   90.00
#
_symmetry.space_group_name_H-M   'P 1'
#
loop_
_entity.id
_entity.type
_entity.pdbx_description
1 polymer ?
#
loop_
_entity_poly.entity_id
_entity_poly.type
_entity_poly.pdbx_seq_one_letter_code
_entity_poly.pdbx_strand_id
1 'polypeptide(L)' 'MSDDKEKKPDSIAEIIQKKFLEQRKVFLWGEVSDRSAQEVTEKLLYLEATDPGKNVIFYINT' A
#
# COMPACT_ATOMS: atom_id res chain seq x y z
N MET A 1 -9.66 2.73 33.03
CA MET A 1 -10.63 2.63 31.94
C MET A 1 -9.83 2.29 30.71
N SER A 2 -9.72 1.00 30.42
CA SER A 2 -8.90 0.50 29.32
C SER A 2 -9.85 0.18 28.19
N ASP A 3 -9.94 1.08 27.22
CA ASP A 3 -10.59 0.81 25.95
C ASP A 3 -9.73 -0.17 25.17
N ASP A 4 -10.02 -1.46 25.35
CA ASP A 4 -9.51 -2.54 24.54
C ASP A 4 -10.18 -2.42 23.16
N LYS A 5 -9.57 -1.63 22.27
CA LYS A 5 -10.01 -1.52 20.88
C LYS A 5 -9.77 -2.87 20.20
N GLU A 6 -10.82 -3.69 20.18
CA GLU A 6 -10.92 -4.91 19.37
C GLU A 6 -10.43 -4.62 17.94
N LYS A 7 -9.23 -5.10 17.61
CA LYS A 7 -8.72 -5.10 16.24
C LYS A 7 -9.64 -6.00 15.41
N LYS A 8 -10.53 -5.41 14.63
CA LYS A 8 -11.27 -6.15 13.59
C LYS A 8 -10.25 -6.93 12.74
N PRO A 9 -10.49 -8.21 12.45
CA PRO A 9 -9.58 -8.98 11.60
C PRO A 9 -9.46 -8.26 10.26
N ASP A 10 -8.23 -7.96 9.85
CA ASP A 10 -7.96 -7.37 8.54
C ASP A 10 -8.66 -8.22 7.47
N SER A 11 -9.33 -7.57 6.53
CA SER A 11 -9.91 -8.24 5.37
C SER A 11 -8.81 -8.94 4.56
N ILE A 12 -9.17 -10.02 3.84
CA ILE A 12 -8.22 -10.73 2.97
C ILE A 12 -7.52 -9.76 2.00
N ALA A 13 -8.25 -8.76 1.50
CA ALA A 13 -7.72 -7.72 0.63
C ALA A 13 -6.62 -6.88 1.31
N GLU A 14 -6.83 -6.45 2.57
CA GLU A 14 -5.84 -5.67 3.33
C GLU A 14 -4.58 -6.51 3.62
N ILE A 15 -4.74 -7.79 3.97
CA ILE A 15 -3.61 -8.70 4.19
C ILE A 15 -2.78 -8.86 2.91
N ILE A 16 -3.45 -9.04 1.77
CA ILE A 16 -2.77 -9.17 0.47
C ILE A 16 -2.02 -7.87 0.12
N GLN A 17 -2.65 -6.70 0.29
CA GLN A 17 -2.00 -5.43 0.02
C GLN A 17 -0.78 -5.17 0.92
N LYS A 18 -0.87 -5.51 2.22
CA LYS A 18 0.28 -5.42 3.13
C LYS A 18 1.44 -6.29 2.65
N LYS A 19 1.18 -7.56 2.31
CA LYS A 19 2.20 -8.48 1.78
C LYS A 19 2.85 -7.97 0.48
N PHE A 20 2.09 -7.34 -0.41
CA PHE A 20 2.65 -6.77 -1.62
C PHE A 20 3.49 -5.53 -1.38
N LEU A 21 3.07 -4.68 -0.44
CA LEU A 21 3.85 -3.50 -0.05
C LEU A 21 5.18 -3.93 0.60
N GLU A 22 5.19 -4.95 1.46
CA GLU A 22 6.41 -5.55 2.02
C GLU A 22 7.36 -6.08 0.93
N GLN A 23 6.80 -6.63 -0.16
CA GLN A 23 7.56 -7.06 -1.33
C GLN A 23 7.94 -5.91 -2.28
N ARG A 24 7.68 -4.66 -1.89
CA ARG A 24 7.93 -3.43 -2.68
C ARG A 24 7.22 -3.47 -4.04
N LYS A 25 6.01 -4.03 -4.06
CA LYS A 25 5.14 -4.10 -5.24
C LYS A 25 3.99 -3.12 -5.07
N VAL A 26 3.95 -2.10 -5.93
CA VAL A 26 2.85 -1.14 -6.00
C VAL A 26 2.00 -1.48 -7.22
N PHE A 27 0.69 -1.35 -7.09
CA PHE A 27 -0.27 -1.65 -8.14
C PHE A 27 -1.14 -0.43 -8.39
N LEU A 28 -1.31 -0.07 -9.66
CA LEU A 28 -2.29 0.89 -10.13
C LEU A 28 -3.19 0.18 -11.13
N TRP A 29 -4.42 -0.11 -10.72
CA TRP A 29 -5.43 -0.78 -11.52
C TRP A 29 -6.58 0.17 -11.82
N GLY A 30 -6.93 0.31 -13.10
CA GLY A 30 -8.05 1.11 -13.55
C GLY A 30 -7.73 2.59 -13.74
N GLU A 31 -8.71 3.44 -13.47
CA GLU A 31 -8.66 4.88 -13.77
C GLU A 31 -7.64 5.62 -12.89
N VAL A 32 -6.90 6.52 -13.53
CA VAL A 32 -6.02 7.48 -12.86
C VAL A 32 -6.84 8.70 -12.44
N SER A 33 -7.27 8.69 -11.18
CA SER A 33 -7.88 9.82 -10.48
C SER A 33 -6.95 10.40 -9.41
N ASP A 34 -7.24 11.60 -8.93
CA ASP A 34 -6.51 12.24 -7.82
C ASP A 34 -6.35 11.32 -6.61
N ARG A 35 -7.42 10.58 -6.28
CA ARG A 35 -7.40 9.59 -5.20
C ARG A 35 -6.41 8.45 -5.48
N SER A 36 -6.47 7.85 -6.66
CA SER A 36 -5.56 6.75 -7.02
C SER A 36 -4.10 7.22 -7.06
N ALA A 37 -3.86 8.44 -7.53
CA ALA A 37 -2.54 9.06 -7.58
C ALA A 37 -2.00 9.35 -6.17
N GLN A 38 -2.85 9.83 -5.27
CA GLN A 38 -2.50 10.01 -3.86
C GLN A 38 -2.11 8.68 -3.21
N GLU A 39 -2.93 7.63 -3.37
CA GLU A 39 -2.67 6.31 -2.77
C GLU A 39 -1.35 5.69 -3.28
N VAL A 40 -1.04 5.82 -4.58
CA VAL A 40 0.23 5.37 -5.15
C VAL A 40 1.40 6.19 -4.59
N THR A 41 1.25 7.51 -4.54
CA THR A 41 2.31 8.41 -4.05
C THR A 41 2.66 8.11 -2.58
N GLU A 42 1.66 7.94 -1.72
CA GLU A 42 1.87 7.59 -0.31
C GLU A 42 2.61 6.25 -0.16
N LYS A 43 2.25 5.23 -0.95
CA LYS A 43 2.94 3.92 -0.95
C LYS A 43 4.40 4.06 -1.38
N LEU A 44 4.68 4.84 -2.43
CA LEU A 44 6.05 5.07 -2.90
C LEU A 44 6.90 5.82 -1.86
N LEU A 45 6.34 6.86 -1.25
CA LEU A 45 7.01 7.62 -0.18
C LEU A 45 7.27 6.75 1.05
N TYR A 46 6.32 5.90 1.42
CA TYR A 46 6.50 4.93 2.49
C TYR A 46 7.64 3.95 2.20
N LEU A 47 7.73 3.42 0.98
CA LEU A 47 8.79 2.48 0.58
C LEU A 47 10.18 3.13 0.54
N GLU A 48 10.26 4.41 0.17
CA GLU A 48 11.52 5.18 0.21
C GLU A 48 11.91 5.52 1.65
N ALA A 49 10.96 5.89 2.50
CA ALA A 49 11.24 6.18 3.91
C ALA A 49 11.66 4.93 4.71
N THR A 50 11.14 3.76 4.36
CA THR A 50 11.45 2.50 5.06
C THR A 50 12.76 1.86 4.60
N ASP A 51 13.06 1.93 3.30
CA ASP A 51 14.25 1.31 2.74
C ASP A 51 14.69 2.05 1.46
N PRO A 52 15.39 3.19 1.65
CA PRO A 52 15.71 4.11 0.57
C PRO A 52 16.66 3.47 -0.45
N GLY A 53 16.47 3.81 -1.72
CA GLY A 53 17.31 3.32 -2.81
C GLY A 53 17.10 1.85 -3.21
N LYS A 54 16.20 1.11 -2.53
CA LYS A 54 15.78 -0.21 -3.00
C LYS A 54 14.75 -0.11 -4.11
N ASN A 55 14.89 -0.98 -5.11
CA ASN A 55 13.97 -1.05 -6.24
C ASN A 55 12.52 -1.27 -5.78
N VAL A 56 11.60 -0.60 -6.48
CA VAL A 56 10.16 -0.78 -6.35
C VAL A 56 9.63 -1.28 -7.69
N ILE A 57 8.81 -2.33 -7.66
CA ILE A 57 8.16 -2.83 -8.87
C ILE A 57 6.77 -2.21 -8.94
N PHE A 58 6.54 -1.39 -9.96
CA PHE A 58 5.25 -0.75 -10.18
C PHE A 58 4.49 -1.44 -11.32
N TYR A 59 3.39 -2.10 -10.98
CA TYR A 59 2.51 -2.76 -11.93
C TYR A 59 1.38 -1.82 -12.34
N ILE A 60 1.26 -1.57 -13.63
CA ILE A 60 0.26 -0.66 -14.20
C ILE A 60 -0.65 -1.48 -15.13
N ASN A 61 -1.95 -1.39 -14.88
CA ASN A 61 -3.00 -1.91 -15.76
C ASN A 61 -4.15 -0.92 -15.76
N THR A 62 -4.20 -0.06 -16.79
CA THR A 62 -5.17 1.03 -16.93
C THR A 62 -6.01 0.82 -18.17
#